data_AF-X1K7V6-F1
#
_entry.id   AF-X1K7V6-F1
#
_cell.length_a   1.000
_cell.length_b   1.000
_cell.length_c   1.000
_cell.angle_alpha   90.00
_cell.angle_beta   90.00
_cell.angle_gamma   90.00
#
_symmetry.space_group_name_H-M   'P 1'
#
loop_
_entity.id
_entity.type
_entity.pdbx_description
1 polymer ?
#
loop_
_entity_poly.entity_id
_entity_poly.type
_entity_poly.pdbx_seq_one_letter_code
_entity_poly.pdbx_strand_id
1 'polypeptide(L)'
;IRQNLTLNKIKEAGLSYTHGGRYYAAMKGNDKGKATRILTRLFRQEFGGVETIGIGDSENDLPMLAAVDIPVLVQKPNKLWEEIDLANVRKVPGIGPEGWKRVIADLIEG
;
A
#
# COMPACT_ATOMS: atom_id res chain seq x y z
N ILE A 1 -26.34 8.03 -2.38
CA ILE A 1 -26.58 9.47 -2.68
C ILE A 1 -25.78 10.40 -1.75
N ARG A 2 -25.97 10.37 -0.42
CA ARG A 2 -25.23 11.26 0.52
C ARG A 2 -23.71 11.07 0.56
N GLN A 3 -23.21 9.83 0.48
CA GLN A 3 -21.75 9.55 0.51
C GLN A 3 -21.02 10.19 -0.68
N ASN A 4 -21.56 10.03 -1.89
CA ASN A 4 -20.99 10.65 -3.10
C ASN A 4 -20.96 12.17 -3.02
N LEU A 5 -21.96 12.79 -2.39
CA LEU A 5 -21.95 14.25 -2.16
C LEU A 5 -20.78 14.67 -1.27
N THR A 6 -20.54 13.96 -0.15
CA THR A 6 -19.41 14.27 0.75
C THR A 6 -18.06 14.08 0.06
N LEU A 7 -17.87 12.99 -0.68
CA LEU A 7 -16.63 12.72 -1.40
C LEU A 7 -16.36 13.74 -2.52
N ASN A 8 -17.42 14.21 -3.20
CA ASN A 8 -17.31 15.28 -4.19
C ASN A 8 -16.91 16.61 -3.54
N LYS A 9 -17.51 16.97 -2.40
CA LYS A 9 -17.13 18.19 -1.67
C LYS A 9 -15.68 18.19 -1.19
N ILE A 10 -15.15 17.02 -0.80
CA ILE A 10 -13.73 16.88 -0.45
C ILE A 10 -12.86 17.21 -1.67
N LYS A 11 -13.20 16.68 -2.85
CA LYS A 11 -12.50 16.98 -4.11
C LYS A 11 -12.60 18.47 -4.51
N GLU A 12 -13.79 19.05 -4.41
CA GLU A 12 -14.04 20.48 -4.69
C GLU A 12 -13.21 21.40 -3.78
N ALA A 13 -12.96 20.99 -2.53
CA ALA A 13 -12.08 21.69 -1.61
C ALA A 13 -10.57 21.52 -1.93
N GLY A 14 -10.22 20.84 -3.03
CA GLY A 14 -8.85 20.57 -3.43
C GLY A 14 -8.15 19.51 -2.57
N LEU A 15 -8.92 18.62 -1.94
CA LEU A 15 -8.43 17.50 -1.15
C LEU A 15 -8.63 16.17 -1.90
N SER A 16 -7.78 15.19 -1.63
CA SER A 16 -7.98 13.79 -2.01
C SER A 16 -8.59 13.01 -0.85
N TYR A 17 -9.07 11.79 -1.12
CA TYR A 17 -9.50 10.86 -0.09
C TYR A 17 -9.04 9.44 -0.37
N THR A 18 -8.93 8.62 0.67
CA THR A 18 -8.67 7.18 0.58
C THR A 18 -9.64 6.41 1.49
N HIS A 19 -10.01 5.19 1.12
CA HIS A 19 -10.82 4.31 1.97
C HIS A 19 -9.93 3.27 2.68
N GLY A 20 -9.79 3.39 4.00
CA GLY A 20 -8.98 2.48 4.82
C GLY A 20 -9.79 1.31 5.40
N GLY A 21 -10.73 0.76 4.63
CA GLY A 21 -11.59 -0.36 5.04
C GLY A 21 -12.84 0.05 5.84
N ARG A 22 -12.69 0.85 6.90
CA ARG A 22 -13.83 1.30 7.73
C ARG A 22 -14.21 2.77 7.53
N TYR A 23 -13.22 3.62 7.29
CA TYR A 23 -13.40 5.06 7.21
C TYR A 23 -12.71 5.63 5.98
N TYR A 24 -13.24 6.76 5.52
CA TYR A 24 -12.57 7.62 4.55
C TYR A 24 -11.67 8.61 5.28
N ALA A 25 -10.45 8.77 4.78
CA ALA A 25 -9.54 9.82 5.23
C ALA A 25 -9.42 10.88 4.13
N ALA A 26 -9.61 12.16 4.48
CA ALA A 26 -9.37 13.29 3.58
C ALA A 26 -7.95 13.83 3.80
N MET A 27 -7.23 14.14 2.72
CA MET A 27 -5.82 14.54 2.78
C MET A 27 -5.46 15.49 1.64
N LYS A 28 -4.34 16.21 1.77
CA LYS A 28 -3.81 17.09 0.72
C LYS A 28 -2.38 16.71 0.38
N GLY A 29 -2.13 16.27 -0.85
CA GLY A 29 -0.78 16.07 -1.38
C GLY A 29 0.09 15.02 -0.66
N ASN A 30 -0.54 14.11 0.10
CA ASN A 30 0.11 13.03 0.82
C ASN A 30 -0.50 11.70 0.39
N ASP A 31 0.34 10.72 0.10
CA ASP A 31 -0.01 9.31 -0.08
C ASP A 31 1.12 8.46 0.51
N LYS A 32 0.85 7.17 0.79
CA LYS A 32 1.84 6.26 1.36
C LYS A 32 3.09 6.15 0.48
N GLY A 33 2.93 6.15 -0.84
CA GLY A 33 4.02 6.09 -1.80
C GLY A 33 4.99 7.26 -1.71
N LYS A 34 4.49 8.48 -1.49
CA LYS A 34 5.35 9.66 -1.27
C LYS A 34 6.23 9.48 -0.04
N ALA A 35 5.65 9.01 1.06
CA ALA A 35 6.41 8.73 2.29
C ALA A 35 7.45 7.63 2.06
N THR A 36 7.06 6.54 1.39
CA THR A 36 7.96 5.43 1.01
C THR A 36 9.13 5.93 0.18
N ARG A 37 8.90 6.68 -0.91
CA ARG A 37 9.97 7.21 -1.77
C ARG A 37 10.96 8.10 -1.01
N ILE A 38 10.44 8.96 -0.12
CA ILE A 38 11.29 9.83 0.71
C ILE A 38 12.16 8.98 1.64
N LEU A 39 11.57 8.01 2.33
CA LEU A 39 12.28 7.15 3.28
C LEU A 39 13.32 6.27 2.57
N THR A 40 12.94 5.62 1.47
CA THR A 40 13.86 4.82 0.63
C THR A 40 15.04 5.66 0.17
N ARG A 41 14.81 6.91 -0.28
CA ARG A 41 15.90 7.80 -0.68
C ARG A 41 16.85 8.10 0.48
N LEU A 42 16.33 8.43 1.66
CA LEU A 42 17.16 8.72 2.83
C LEU A 42 17.99 7.51 3.25
N PHE A 43 17.39 6.31 3.24
CA PHE A 43 18.10 5.07 3.57
C PHE A 43 19.18 4.73 2.54
N ARG A 44 18.89 4.92 1.25
CA ARG A 44 19.90 4.72 0.20
C ARG A 44 21.05 5.71 0.29
N GLN A 45 20.80 6.93 0.77
CA GLN A 45 21.86 7.93 0.99
C GLN A 45 22.79 7.56 2.15
N GLU A 46 22.23 7.02 3.24
CA GLU A 46 23.01 6.66 4.43
C GLU A 46 23.72 5.31 4.29
N PHE A 47 23.02 4.30 3.77
CA PHE A 47 23.47 2.90 3.78
C PHE A 47 23.87 2.36 2.40
N GLY A 48 23.68 3.15 1.34
CA GLY A 48 23.97 2.73 -0.03
C GLY A 48 22.91 1.81 -0.62
N GLY A 49 23.26 0.56 -0.90
CA GLY A 49 22.36 -0.42 -1.51
C GLY A 49 21.21 -0.80 -0.56
N VAL A 50 19.99 -0.36 -0.88
CA VAL A 50 18.79 -0.72 -0.13
C VAL A 50 17.75 -1.26 -1.08
N GLU A 51 17.36 -2.52 -0.82
CA GLU A 51 16.20 -3.17 -1.41
C GLU A 51 15.00 -3.01 -0.48
N THR A 52 13.85 -2.68 -1.05
CA THR A 52 12.64 -2.34 -0.32
C THR A 52 11.52 -3.29 -0.62
N ILE A 53 10.82 -3.70 0.42
CA ILE A 53 9.70 -4.64 0.35
C ILE A 53 8.48 -3.97 0.93
N GLY A 54 7.40 -3.93 0.16
CA GLY A 54 6.13 -3.35 0.57
C GLY A 54 5.07 -4.43 0.64
N ILE A 55 4.41 -4.56 1.78
CA ILE A 55 3.34 -5.54 1.99
C ILE A 55 2.04 -4.79 2.26
N GLY A 56 1.03 -5.03 1.43
CA GLY A 56 -0.30 -4.42 1.54
C GLY A 56 -1.41 -5.43 1.28
N ASP A 57 -2.66 -5.03 1.52
CA ASP A 57 -3.85 -5.87 1.30
C ASP A 57 -4.98 -5.12 0.59
N SER A 58 -4.85 -3.81 0.39
CA SER A 58 -5.94 -2.97 -0.10
C SER A 58 -5.52 -1.85 -1.05
N GLU A 59 -6.49 -1.24 -1.72
CA GLU A 59 -6.26 -0.21 -2.76
C GLU A 59 -5.45 1.00 -2.24
N ASN A 60 -5.61 1.37 -0.97
CA ASN A 60 -4.85 2.49 -0.39
C ASN A 60 -3.36 2.19 -0.18
N ASP A 61 -2.93 0.93 -0.32
CA ASP A 61 -1.53 0.51 -0.31
C ASP A 61 -0.88 0.61 -1.69
N LEU A 62 -1.67 0.69 -2.77
CA LEU A 62 -1.17 0.74 -4.15
C LEU A 62 -0.06 1.79 -4.35
N PRO A 63 -0.16 3.04 -3.85
CA PRO A 63 0.93 4.01 -4.00
C PRO A 63 2.25 3.58 -3.35
N MET A 64 2.20 2.85 -2.22
CA MET A 64 3.39 2.29 -1.56
C MET A 64 3.91 1.09 -2.33
N LEU A 65 3.03 0.17 -2.75
CA LEU A 65 3.42 -1.02 -3.51
C LEU A 65 4.09 -0.62 -4.84
N ALA A 66 3.61 0.43 -5.50
CA ALA A 66 4.25 0.96 -6.70
C ALA A 66 5.60 1.65 -6.46
N ALA A 67 5.98 1.89 -5.20
CA ALA A 67 7.17 2.65 -4.82
C ALA A 67 8.30 1.78 -4.24
N VAL A 68 8.07 0.49 -4.04
CA VAL A 68 9.05 -0.47 -3.50
C VAL A 68 9.63 -1.34 -4.60
N ASP A 69 10.78 -1.97 -4.32
CA ASP A 69 11.44 -2.87 -5.27
C ASP A 69 10.70 -4.22 -5.36
N ILE A 70 10.20 -4.72 -4.22
CA ILE A 70 9.44 -5.98 -4.12
C ILE A 70 8.03 -5.70 -3.57
N PRO A 71 7.02 -5.48 -4.44
CA PRO A 71 5.64 -5.33 -4.02
C PRO A 71 4.98 -6.67 -3.73
N VAL A 72 4.34 -6.78 -2.56
CA VAL A 72 3.65 -7.98 -2.11
C VAL A 72 2.22 -7.65 -1.66
N LEU A 73 1.27 -8.41 -2.18
CA LEU A 73 -0.15 -8.30 -1.83
C LEU A 73 -0.60 -9.55 -1.06
N VAL A 74 -1.03 -9.36 0.18
CA VAL A 74 -1.62 -10.43 1.02
C VAL A 74 -3.15 -10.42 0.90
N GLN A 75 -3.79 -11.46 1.43
CA GLN A 75 -5.25 -11.59 1.31
C GLN A 75 -5.98 -10.65 2.28
N LYS A 76 -7.10 -10.11 1.82
CA LYS A 76 -8.13 -9.46 2.64
C LYS A 76 -8.86 -10.50 3.50
N PRO A 77 -9.66 -10.09 4.51
CA PRO A 77 -10.41 -11.02 5.36
C PRO A 77 -11.31 -12.04 4.63
N ASN A 78 -11.76 -11.70 3.42
CA ASN A 78 -12.54 -12.59 2.55
C ASN A 78 -11.70 -13.63 1.79
N LYS A 79 -10.40 -13.74 2.06
CA LYS A 79 -9.43 -14.62 1.36
C LYS A 79 -9.26 -14.30 -0.13
N LEU A 80 -9.70 -13.13 -0.57
CA LEU A 80 -9.41 -12.61 -1.90
C LEU A 80 -8.29 -11.56 -1.80
N TRP A 81 -7.60 -11.34 -2.91
CA TRP A 81 -6.67 -10.21 -3.05
C TRP A 81 -7.43 -9.01 -3.59
N GLU A 82 -6.98 -7.81 -3.25
CA GLU A 82 -7.47 -6.61 -3.92
C GLU A 82 -7.17 -6.67 -5.42
N GLU A 83 -8.13 -6.23 -6.23
CA GLU A 83 -7.90 -6.03 -7.66
C GLU A 83 -7.10 -4.74 -7.86
N ILE A 84 -5.80 -4.89 -8.04
CA ILE A 84 -4.89 -3.77 -8.31
C ILE A 84 -4.22 -3.96 -9.66
N ASP A 85 -4.11 -2.86 -10.39
CA ASP A 85 -3.33 -2.77 -11.62
C ASP A 85 -1.89 -2.36 -11.29
N LEU A 86 -1.10 -3.35 -10.88
CA LEU A 86 0.33 -3.17 -10.61
C LEU A 86 1.12 -4.35 -11.17
N ALA A 87 2.04 -4.05 -12.09
CA ALA A 87 2.95 -5.04 -12.63
C ALA A 87 3.85 -5.62 -11.52
N ASN A 88 4.21 -6.90 -11.65
CA ASN A 88 5.15 -7.59 -10.77
C ASN A 88 4.74 -7.69 -9.30
N VAL A 89 3.47 -7.44 -8.95
CA VAL A 89 2.99 -7.66 -7.58
C VAL A 89 2.90 -9.15 -7.26
N ARG A 90 3.63 -9.57 -6.23
CA ARG A 90 3.60 -10.94 -5.74
C ARG A 90 2.36 -11.14 -4.87
N LYS A 91 1.47 -12.06 -5.24
CA LYS A 91 0.30 -12.41 -4.43
C LYS A 91 0.65 -13.54 -3.48
N VAL A 92 0.50 -13.32 -2.18
CA VAL A 92 0.80 -14.29 -1.12
C VAL A 92 -0.49 -14.69 -0.40
N PRO A 93 -0.80 -16.00 -0.25
CA PRO A 93 -1.95 -16.44 0.53
C PRO A 93 -1.73 -16.18 2.01
N GLY A 94 -2.80 -15.94 2.76
CA GLY A 94 -2.76 -15.59 4.18
C GLY A 94 -3.28 -14.17 4.42
N ILE A 95 -4.10 -14.04 5.47
CA ILE A 95 -4.74 -12.78 5.83
C ILE A 95 -3.84 -12.03 6.82
N GLY A 96 -3.56 -10.76 6.54
CA GLY A 96 -2.84 -9.87 7.45
C GLY A 96 -1.57 -10.53 8.03
N PRO A 97 -1.46 -10.73 9.35
CA PRO A 97 -0.27 -11.31 9.99
C PRO A 97 0.20 -12.66 9.41
N GLU A 98 -0.73 -13.54 9.00
CA GLU A 98 -0.38 -14.85 8.42
C GLU A 98 0.23 -14.71 7.02
N GLY A 99 -0.29 -13.77 6.23
CA GLY A 99 0.31 -13.44 4.93
C GLY A 99 1.71 -12.86 5.13
N TRP A 100 1.84 -11.88 6.03
CA TRP A 100 3.12 -11.26 6.38
C TRP A 100 4.18 -12.28 6.81
N LYS A 101 3.82 -13.21 7.71
CA LYS A 101 4.73 -14.27 8.16
C LYS A 101 5.30 -15.08 6.99
N ARG A 102 4.47 -15.42 6.00
CA ARG A 102 4.90 -16.17 4.81
C ARG A 102 5.84 -15.34 3.95
N VAL A 103 5.52 -14.06 3.72
CA VAL A 103 6.43 -13.16 2.98
C VAL A 103 7.80 -13.15 3.62
N ILE A 104 7.87 -12.98 4.94
CA ILE A 104 9.13 -12.91 5.67
C ILE A 104 9.87 -14.26 5.68
N ALA A 105 9.17 -15.38 5.86
CA ALA A 105 9.78 -16.71 5.79
C ALA A 105 10.44 -16.93 4.42
N ASP A 106 9.74 -16.60 3.33
CA ASP A 106 10.27 -16.76 1.97
C ASP A 106 11.49 -15.87 1.66
N LEU A 107 11.70 -14.79 2.42
CA LEU A 107 12.82 -13.87 2.25
C LEU A 107 14.05 -14.26 3.10
N ILE A 108 13.83 -14.89 4.26
CA ILE A 108 14.89 -15.22 5.21
C ILE A 108 15.38 -16.67 5.02
N GLU A 109 14.51 -17.57 4.57
CA GLU A 109 14.82 -19.00 4.40
C GLU A 109 15.30 -19.35 2.98
N GLY A 110 15.39 -18.35 2.07
CA GLY A 110 15.99 -18.48 0.74
C GLY A 110 17.47 -18.09 0.73
#